data_AF-A0A382KAF9-F1
#
_entry.id   AF-A0A382KAF9-F1
#
_cell.length_a   1.000
_cell.length_b   1.000
_cell.length_c   1.000
_cell.angle_alpha   90.00
_cell.angle_beta   90.00
_cell.angle_gamma   90.00
#
_symmetry.space_group_name_H-M   'P 1'
#
loop_
_entity.id
_entity.type
_entity.pdbx_description
1 polymer ?
#
loop_
_entity_poly.entity_id
_entity_poly.type
_entity_poly.pdbx_seq_one_letter_code
_entity_poly.pdbx_strand_id
1 'polypeptide(L)'
;MSPKNKIKLNLLRKKLDKLDNVLLKIIQKRTEIVKKVLSLKSSKKEIVDKKRISTILKKIKKESLKKKIDPKITNRIWKNMIWSYIDFEKRNFKK
;
A
#
# COMPACT_ATOMS: atom_id res chain seq x y z
N MET A 1 4.91 18.00 -28.25
CA MET A 1 3.49 17.74 -27.93
C MET A 1 2.69 18.98 -28.31
N SER A 2 1.54 18.86 -28.96
CA SER A 2 0.74 20.05 -29.32
C SER A 2 0.31 20.84 -28.07
N PRO A 3 0.13 22.17 -28.15
CA PRO A 3 -0.33 22.97 -27.02
C PRO A 3 -1.63 22.43 -26.39
N LYS A 4 -2.56 21.96 -27.23
CA LYS A 4 -3.82 21.31 -26.80
C LYS A 4 -3.56 20.03 -25.98
N ASN A 5 -2.61 19.19 -26.41
CA ASN A 5 -2.26 17.96 -25.68
C ASN A 5 -1.56 18.26 -24.35
N LYS A 6 -0.76 19.32 -24.28
CA LYS A 6 -0.12 19.77 -23.03
C LYS A 6 -1.15 20.20 -21.98
N ILE A 7 -2.20 20.92 -22.40
CA ILE A 7 -3.31 21.32 -21.52
C ILE A 7 -4.07 20.09 -21.02
N LYS A 8 -4.45 19.16 -21.91
CA LYS A 8 -5.14 17.91 -21.53
C LYS A 8 -4.32 17.09 -20.54
N LEU A 9 -3.02 16.95 -20.77
CA LEU A 9 -2.10 16.23 -19.88
C LEU A 9 -2.07 16.86 -18.48
N ASN A 10 -1.96 18.19 -18.41
CA ASN A 10 -1.93 18.90 -17.12
C ASN A 10 -3.25 18.74 -16.35
N LEU A 11 -4.39 18.69 -17.03
CA LEU A 11 -5.67 18.41 -16.38
C LEU A 11 -5.72 16.99 -15.80
N LEU A 12 -5.17 15.99 -16.50
CA LEU A 12 -5.08 14.62 -15.99
C LEU A 12 -4.15 14.53 -14.78
N ARG A 13 -2.99 15.20 -14.82
CA ARG A 13 -2.06 15.26 -13.68
C ARG A 13 -2.71 15.84 -12.43
N LYS A 14 -3.42 16.97 -12.57
CA LYS A 14 -4.17 17.56 -11.44
C LYS A 14 -5.22 16.60 -10.85
N LYS A 15 -5.82 15.72 -11.66
CA LYS A 15 -6.73 14.68 -11.15
C LYS A 15 -5.97 13.60 -10.39
N LEU A 16 -4.80 13.18 -10.87
CA LEU A 16 -3.91 12.24 -10.18
C LEU A 16 -3.43 12.81 -8.84
N ASP A 17 -2.97 14.06 -8.81
CA ASP A 17 -2.50 14.70 -7.57
C ASP A 17 -3.59 14.71 -6.48
N LYS A 18 -4.85 14.95 -6.86
CA LYS A 18 -5.99 14.87 -5.95
C LYS A 18 -6.22 13.44 -5.43
N LEU A 19 -6.09 12.45 -6.30
CA LEU A 19 -6.21 11.04 -5.92
C LEU A 19 -5.07 10.62 -4.98
N ASP A 20 -3.84 11.04 -5.25
CA ASP A 20 -2.67 10.73 -4.42
C ASP A 20 -2.80 11.33 -3.01
N ASN A 21 -3.37 12.52 -2.89
CA ASN A 21 -3.72 13.09 -1.58
C ASN A 21 -4.74 12.23 -0.80
N VAL A 22 -5.68 11.58 -1.49
CA VAL A 22 -6.59 10.61 -0.86
C VAL A 22 -5.83 9.35 -0.45
N LEU A 23 -4.91 8.86 -1.28
CA LEU A 23 -4.06 7.72 -0.95
C LEU A 23 -3.20 7.98 0.29
N LEU A 24 -2.63 9.18 0.44
CA LEU A 24 -1.87 9.57 1.63
C LEU A 24 -2.73 9.51 2.90
N LYS A 25 -3.98 9.98 2.85
CA LYS A 25 -4.93 9.86 3.97
C LYS A 25 -5.22 8.39 4.31
N ILE A 26 -5.31 7.52 3.31
CA ILE A 26 -5.51 6.07 3.53
C ILE A 26 -4.25 5.44 4.17
N ILE A 27 -3.05 5.83 3.71
CA ILE A 27 -1.78 5.36 4.28
C ILE A 27 -1.66 5.80 5.74
N GLN A 28 -2.03 7.04 6.07
CA GLN A 28 -2.07 7.52 7.46
C GLN A 28 -2.96 6.63 8.33
N LYS A 29 -4.20 6.38 7.92
CA LYS A 29 -5.13 5.49 8.64
C LYS A 29 -4.56 4.08 8.79
N ARG A 30 -3.97 3.52 7.73
CA ARG A 30 -3.32 2.21 7.76
C ARG A 30 -2.16 2.18 8.76
N THR A 31 -1.36 3.24 8.83
CA THR A 31 -0.22 3.36 9.75
C THR A 31 -0.68 3.30 11.20
N GLU A 32 -1.77 4.00 11.55
CA GLU A 32 -2.32 3.96 12.91
C GLU A 32 -2.78 2.55 13.31
N ILE A 33 -3.36 1.80 12.37
CA ILE A 33 -3.71 0.39 12.61
C ILE A 33 -2.45 -0.46 12.82
N VAL A 34 -1.39 -0.26 12.02
CA VAL A 34 -0.14 -1.01 12.16
C VAL A 34 0.52 -0.74 13.51
N LYS A 35 0.50 0.51 14.02
CA LYS A 35 1.03 0.82 15.36
C LYS A 35 0.30 0.01 16.46
N LYS A 36 -1.03 -0.10 16.37
CA LYS A 36 -1.84 -0.91 17.29
C LYS A 36 -1.53 -2.41 17.16
N VAL A 37 -1.31 -2.90 15.94
CA VAL A 37 -0.88 -4.29 15.71
C VAL A 37 0.51 -4.53 16.32
N LEU A 38 1.43 -3.59 16.17
CA LEU A 38 2.79 -3.69 16.68
C LEU A 38 2.82 -3.72 18.21
N SER A 39 1.97 -2.94 18.90
CA SER A 39 1.92 -2.91 20.37
C SER A 39 1.50 -4.24 20.99
N LEU A 40 0.78 -5.08 20.24
CA LEU A 40 0.33 -6.41 20.66
C LEU A 40 1.39 -7.51 20.45
N LYS A 41 2.44 -7.26 19.68
CA LYS A 41 3.48 -8.27 19.43
C LYS A 41 4.42 -8.37 20.62
N SER A 42 4.76 -9.61 20.95
CA SER A 42 5.63 -9.96 22.08
C SER A 42 7.07 -10.17 21.64
N SER A 43 7.32 -10.47 20.35
CA SER A 43 8.68 -10.66 19.83
C SER A 43 8.89 -10.16 18.42
N LYS A 44 10.15 -9.82 18.08
CA LYS A 44 10.55 -9.43 16.70
C LYS A 44 10.27 -10.52 15.66
N LYS A 45 10.22 -11.79 16.06
CA LYS A 45 9.93 -12.92 15.16
C LYS A 45 8.50 -12.87 14.61
N GLU A 46 7.57 -12.30 15.38
CA GLU A 46 6.15 -12.13 15.00
C GLU A 46 5.94 -10.97 14.01
N ILE A 47 6.96 -10.16 13.75
CA ILE A 47 6.85 -9.06 12.78
C ILE A 47 6.58 -9.61 11.38
N VAL A 48 7.28 -10.69 10.99
CA VAL A 48 7.16 -11.29 9.66
C VAL A 48 6.27 -12.53 9.69
N ASP A 49 4.97 -12.33 9.50
CA ASP A 49 4.01 -13.43 9.34
C ASP A 49 3.86 -13.82 7.85
N LYS A 50 4.61 -14.85 7.42
CA LYS A 50 4.58 -15.36 6.05
C LYS A 50 3.19 -15.86 5.62
N LYS A 51 2.43 -16.48 6.54
CA LYS A 51 1.09 -17.01 6.26
C LYS A 51 0.12 -15.87 5.99
N ARG A 52 0.14 -14.82 6.80
CA ARG A 52 -0.65 -13.61 6.60
C ARG A 52 -0.33 -12.91 5.30
N ILE A 53 0.96 -12.75 4.96
CA ILE A 53 1.40 -12.13 3.71
C ILE A 53 0.85 -12.88 2.50
N SER A 54 0.99 -14.21 2.47
CA SER A 54 0.45 -15.06 1.39
C SER A 54 -1.06 -14.87 1.22
N THR A 55 -1.81 -14.87 2.34
CA THR A 55 -3.26 -14.65 2.33
C THR A 55 -3.64 -13.26 1.81
N ILE A 56 -2.91 -12.20 2.19
CA ILE A 56 -3.13 -10.85 1.66
C ILE A 56 -2.94 -10.83 0.15
N LEU A 57 -1.80 -11.33 -0.36
CA LEU A 57 -1.49 -11.28 -1.79
C LEU A 57 -2.50 -12.08 -2.62
N LYS A 58 -2.94 -13.26 -2.13
CA LYS A 58 -4.01 -14.04 -2.77
C LYS A 58 -5.33 -13.25 -2.83
N LYS A 59 -5.72 -12.61 -1.72
CA LYS A 59 -6.94 -11.78 -1.67
C LYS A 59 -6.85 -10.60 -2.64
N ILE A 60 -5.73 -9.90 -2.68
CA ILE A 60 -5.52 -8.75 -3.58
C ILE A 60 -5.55 -9.18 -5.05
N LYS A 61 -4.92 -10.32 -5.41
CA LYS A 61 -5.02 -10.87 -6.76
C LYS A 61 -6.47 -11.10 -7.17
N LYS A 62 -7.26 -11.77 -6.32
CA LYS A 62 -8.69 -12.03 -6.57
C LYS A 62 -9.50 -10.73 -6.73
N GLU A 63 -9.28 -9.77 -5.84
CA GLU A 63 -10.00 -8.49 -5.89
C GLU A 63 -9.60 -7.61 -7.08
N SER A 64 -8.34 -7.68 -7.52
CA SER A 64 -7.86 -6.96 -8.70
C SER A 64 -8.53 -7.48 -9.98
N LEU A 65 -8.61 -8.80 -10.13
CA LEU A 65 -9.31 -9.44 -11.26
C LEU A 65 -10.79 -9.03 -11.31
N LYS A 66 -11.49 -9.07 -10.17
CA LYS A 66 -12.90 -8.62 -10.10
C LYS A 66 -13.10 -7.16 -10.50
N LYS A 67 -12.13 -6.30 -10.17
CA LYS A 67 -12.16 -4.85 -10.44
C LYS A 67 -11.55 -4.49 -11.80
N LYS A 68 -11.17 -5.48 -12.62
CA LYS A 68 -10.52 -5.29 -13.92
C LYS A 68 -9.22 -4.47 -13.84
N ILE A 69 -8.47 -4.62 -12.74
CA ILE A 69 -7.15 -4.02 -12.56
C ILE A 69 -6.09 -5.10 -12.83
N ASP A 70 -5.03 -4.76 -13.55
CA ASP A 70 -3.90 -5.67 -13.77
C ASP A 70 -3.34 -6.18 -12.43
N PRO A 71 -3.45 -7.50 -12.14
CA PRO A 71 -2.94 -8.07 -10.90
C PRO A 71 -1.42 -7.95 -10.73
N LYS A 72 -0.65 -7.75 -11.80
CA LYS A 72 0.79 -7.53 -11.74
C LYS A 72 1.10 -6.18 -11.06
N ILE A 73 0.34 -5.14 -11.39
CA ILE A 73 0.46 -3.81 -10.80
C ILE A 73 0.11 -3.87 -9.31
N THR A 74 -1.06 -4.40 -8.96
CA THR A 74 -1.50 -4.43 -7.55
C THR A 74 -0.64 -5.35 -6.71
N ASN A 75 -0.21 -6.50 -7.23
CA ASN A 75 0.71 -7.39 -6.50
C ASN A 75 2.04 -6.69 -6.18
N ARG A 76 2.60 -5.91 -7.12
CA ARG A 76 3.84 -5.15 -6.87
C ARG A 76 3.63 -4.08 -5.81
N ILE A 77 2.55 -3.29 -5.91
CA ILE A 77 2.21 -2.24 -4.94
C ILE A 77 2.05 -2.84 -3.54
N TRP A 78 1.29 -3.93 -3.40
CA TRP A 78 1.03 -4.53 -2.08
C TRP A 78 2.26 -5.19 -1.49
N LYS A 79 3.11 -5.84 -2.29
CA LYS A 79 4.40 -6.36 -1.81
C LYS A 79 5.26 -5.24 -1.24
N ASN A 80 5.47 -4.17 -2.01
CA ASN A 80 6.26 -3.02 -1.54
C ASN A 80 5.67 -2.40 -0.28
N MET A 81 4.34 -2.20 -0.24
CA MET A 81 3.67 -1.71 0.95
C MET A 81 3.90 -2.63 2.16
N ILE A 82 3.74 -3.95 2.02
CA ILE A 82 4.00 -4.90 3.12
C ILE A 82 5.45 -4.79 3.60
N TRP A 83 6.42 -4.77 2.69
CA TRP A 83 7.84 -4.66 3.05
C TRP A 83 8.19 -3.36 3.76
N SER A 84 7.65 -2.23 3.29
CA SER A 84 7.83 -0.93 3.96
C SER A 84 7.28 -0.93 5.39
N TYR A 85 6.16 -1.62 5.63
CA TYR A 85 5.61 -1.72 6.99
C TYR A 85 6.35 -2.73 7.86
N ILE A 86 6.87 -3.82 7.31
CA ILE A 86 7.76 -4.73 8.04
C ILE A 86 9.02 -3.98 8.51
N ASP A 87 9.61 -3.17 7.64
CA ASP A 87 10.74 -2.31 8.00
C ASP A 87 10.35 -1.30 9.10
N PHE A 88 9.23 -0.60 8.92
CA PHE A 88 8.69 0.31 9.94
C PHE A 88 8.49 -0.38 11.29
N GLU A 89 7.84 -1.55 11.31
CA GLU A 89 7.62 -2.34 12.52
C GLU A 89 8.94 -2.71 13.18
N LYS A 90 9.94 -3.19 12.41
CA LYS A 90 11.27 -3.55 12.94
C LYS A 90 11.99 -2.37 13.58
N ARG A 91 11.95 -1.18 12.97
CA ARG A 91 12.58 0.04 13.51
C ARG A 91 11.89 0.56 14.76
N ASN A 92 10.60 0.29 14.92
CA ASN A 92 9.78 0.82 16.02
C ASN A 92 9.48 -0.23 17.11
N PHE A 93 9.94 -1.47 16.96
CA PHE A 93 9.78 -2.51 17.98
C PHE A 93 10.85 -2.36 19.08
N LYS A 94 10.42 -1.89 20.25
CA LYS A 94 11.30 -1.57 21.39
C LYS A 94 11.41 -2.67 22.45
N LYS A 95 10.56 -3.69 22.38
CA LYS A 95 10.62 -4.87 23.25
C LYS A 95 11.62 -5.89 22.67
#